data_AF-A0A1E7W6D5-F1
#
_entry.id   AF-A0A1E7W6D5-F1
#
_cell.length_a   1.000
_cell.length_b   1.000
_cell.length_c   1.000
_cell.angle_alpha   90.00
_cell.angle_beta   90.00
_cell.angle_gamma   90.00
#
_symmetry.space_group_name_H-M   'P 1'
#
loop_
_entity.id
_entity.type
_entity.pdbx_description
1 polymer ?
#
loop_
_entity_poly.entity_id
_entity_poly.type
_entity_poly.pdbx_seq_one_letter_code
_entity_poly.pdbx_strand_id
1 'polypeptide(L)' 'MAAETSNFQPGQKVTVRARSKVFEGKFLKERPGSKGIYYDIDLGGNKVGSYRPSQVQAV' A
#
# COMPACT_ATOMS: atom_id res chain seq x y z
N MET A 1 -8.72 -21.60 -6.09
CA MET A 1 -8.95 -20.15 -6.28
C MET A 1 -7.60 -19.47 -6.12
N ALA A 2 -7.04 -18.93 -7.21
CA ALA A 2 -5.80 -18.17 -7.13
C ALA A 2 -6.12 -16.91 -6.31
N ALA A 3 -5.56 -16.82 -5.10
CA ALA A 3 -5.47 -15.53 -4.45
C ALA A 3 -4.65 -14.67 -5.41
N GLU A 4 -5.26 -13.64 -5.98
CA GLU A 4 -4.51 -12.51 -6.53
C GLU A 4 -3.88 -11.80 -5.31
N THR A 5 -2.94 -12.49 -4.67
CA THR A 5 -2.18 -12.04 -3.51
C THR A 5 -1.56 -10.72 -3.91
N SER A 6 -1.80 -9.65 -3.16
CA SER A 6 -0.96 -8.47 -3.22
C SER A 6 0.50 -8.90 -3.39
N ASN A 7 1.17 -8.32 -4.38
CA ASN A 7 2.62 -8.50 -4.60
C ASN A 7 3.49 -8.00 -3.42
N PHE A 8 2.88 -7.64 -2.30
CA PHE A 8 3.51 -7.03 -1.14
C PHE A 8 3.28 -7.86 0.11
N GLN A 9 4.36 -8.08 0.88
CA GLN A 9 4.29 -8.73 2.18
C GLN A 9 4.06 -7.69 3.30
N PRO A 10 3.26 -8.01 4.34
CA PRO A 10 3.14 -7.15 5.52
C PRO A 10 4.51 -6.86 6.13
N GLY A 11 4.80 -5.58 6.37
CA GLY A 11 6.09 -5.06 6.82
C GLY A 11 7.09 -4.74 5.70
N GLN A 12 6.79 -5.09 4.44
CA GLN A 12 7.67 -4.80 3.30
C GLN A 12 7.76 -3.30 3.06
N LYS A 13 8.97 -2.80 2.80
CA LYS A 13 9.20 -1.41 2.40
C LYS A 13 8.63 -1.18 1.01
N VAL A 14 7.80 -0.15 0.90
CA VAL A 14 7.18 0.27 -0.35
C VAL A 14 7.24 1.77 -0.48
N THR A 15 7.20 2.26 -1.70
CA THR A 15 7.02 3.68 -2.00
C THR A 15 5.61 3.94 -2.47
N VAL A 16 5.03 5.04 -2.02
CA VAL A 16 3.70 5.49 -2.37
C VAL A 16 3.81 6.79 -3.16
N ARG A 17 3.28 6.79 -4.38
CA ARG A 17 3.19 7.97 -5.23
C ARG A 17 1.82 8.64 -5.07
N ALA A 18 1.80 9.77 -4.37
CA ALA A 18 0.60 10.58 -4.20
C ALA A 18 0.79 11.95 -4.84
N ARG A 19 0.00 12.22 -5.88
CA ARG A 19 0.09 13.43 -6.72
C ARG A 19 1.52 13.63 -7.26
N SER A 20 2.27 14.55 -6.69
CA SER A 20 3.63 14.92 -7.11
C SER A 20 4.69 14.59 -6.06
N LYS A 21 4.35 13.82 -5.03
CA LYS A 21 5.29 13.40 -3.98
C LYS A 21 5.34 11.88 -3.90
N VAL A 22 6.54 11.36 -3.66
CA VAL A 22 6.78 9.96 -3.34
C VAL A 22 7.09 9.89 -1.85
N PHE A 23 6.42 8.99 -1.15
CA PHE A 23 6.61 8.74 0.26
C PHE A 23 7.09 7.32 0.44
N GLU A 24 8.05 7.10 1.33
CA GLU A 24 8.40 5.74 1.75
C GLU A 24 7.50 5.32 2.90
N GLY A 25 7.13 4.05 2.91
CA GLY A 25 6.32 3.45 3.96
C GLY A 25 6.48 1.94 4.01
N LYS A 26 5.71 1.31 4.89
CA LYS A 26 5.64 -0.15 4.99
C LYS A 26 4.25 -0.63 4.67
N PHE A 27 4.15 -1.59 3.76
CA PHE A 27 2.88 -2.24 3.48
C PHE A 27 2.38 -2.96 4.73
N LEU A 28 1.12 -2.77 5.11
CA LEU A 28 0.52 -3.45 6.25
C LEU A 28 -0.39 -4.57 5.78
N LYS A 29 -1.35 -4.25 4.91
CA LYS A 29 -2.35 -5.21 4.44
C LYS A 29 -3.12 -4.67 3.24
N GLU A 30 -3.74 -5.60 2.51
CA GLU A 30 -4.81 -5.28 1.58
C GLU A 30 -6.12 -5.03 2.33
N ARG A 31 -6.84 -4.03 1.86
CA ARG A 31 -8.15 -3.63 2.33
C ARG A 31 -9.13 -3.65 1.17
N PRO A 32 -10.08 -4.59 1.12
CA PRO A 32 -11.15 -4.56 0.14
C PRO A 32 -12.05 -3.35 0.43
N GLY A 33 -12.25 -2.49 -0.56
CA GLY A 33 -13.14 -1.34 -0.49
C GLY A 33 -14.22 -1.39 -1.57
N SER A 34 -15.27 -0.55 -1.43
CA SER A 34 -16.39 -0.52 -2.39
C SER A 34 -16.00 -0.16 -3.83
N LYS A 35 -14.81 0.42 -4.05
CA LYS A 35 -14.28 0.83 -5.37
C LYS A 35 -13.04 0.04 -5.80
N GLY A 36 -12.81 -1.15 -5.21
CA GLY A 36 -11.66 -2.02 -5.47
C GLY A 36 -10.76 -2.21 -4.24
N ILE A 37 -9.59 -2.80 -4.47
CA ILE A 37 -8.61 -3.09 -3.42
C ILE A 37 -7.77 -1.84 -3.13
N TYR A 38 -7.48 -1.62 -1.86
CA TYR A 38 -6.59 -0.59 -1.35
C TYR A 38 -5.52 -1.23 -0.48
N TYR A 39 -4.35 -0.60 -0.38
CA TYR A 39 -3.25 -1.03 0.47
C TYR A 39 -3.11 -0.05 1.63
N ASP A 40 -3.19 -0.56 2.85
CA ASP A 40 -2.87 0.21 4.06
C ASP A 40 -1.35 0.25 4.20
N ILE A 41 -0.78 1.45 4.14
CA ILE A 41 0.66 1.70 4.22
C ILE A 41 0.95 2.51 5.49
N ASP A 42 1.84 2.01 6.33
CA ASP A 42 2.41 2.76 7.44
C ASP A 42 3.42 3.78 6.89
N LEU A 43 3.14 5.07 7.08
CA LEU A 43 4.00 6.18 6.65
C LEU A 43 4.95 6.63 7.78
N GLY A 44 5.01 5.88 8.88
CA GLY A 44 5.69 6.27 10.12
C GLY A 44 4.90 7.26 10.97
N GLY A 45 5.30 7.40 12.24
CA GLY A 45 4.72 8.36 13.17
C GLY A 45 3.23 8.11 13.50
N ASN A 46 2.81 6.85 13.59
CA ASN A 46 1.42 6.42 13.81
C ASN A 46 0.44 6.85 12.70
N LYS A 47 0.92 7.19 11.50
CA LYS A 47 0.06 7.50 10.35
C LYS A 47 -0.01 6.31 9.40
N VAL A 48 -1.21 5.80 9.21
CA VAL A 48 -1.52 4.82 8.17
C VAL A 48 -2.30 5.51 7.05
N GLY A 49 -1.81 5.39 5.82
CA GLY A 49 -2.50 5.87 4.63
C GLY A 49 -2.99 4.72 3.77
N SER A 50 -4.24 4.77 3.33
CA SER A 50 -4.80 3.80 2.40
C SER A 50 -4.63 4.30 0.96
N TYR A 51 -3.92 3.53 0.13
CA TYR A 51 -3.58 3.92 -1.24
C TYR A 51 -3.99 2.85 -2.24
N ARG A 52 -4.16 3.22 -3.51
CA ARG A 52 -4.43 2.21 -4.54
C ARG A 52 -3.16 1.41 -4.85
N PRO A 53 -3.29 0.14 -5.27
CA PRO A 53 -2.17 -0.68 -5.72
C PRO A 53 -1.30 0.01 -6.78
N SER A 54 -1.94 0.74 -7.72
CA SER A 54 -1.23 1.48 -8.77
C SER A 54 -0.39 2.66 -8.26
N GLN A 55 -0.60 3.10 -7.02
CA GLN A 55 0.19 4.14 -6.38
C GLN A 55 1.33 3.57 -5.54
N VAL A 56 1.36 2.26 -5.29
CA VAL A 56 2.33 1.60 -4.43
C VAL A 56 3.33 0.83 -5.29
N GLN A 57 4.62 1.05 -5.06
CA GLN A 57 5.71 0.33 -5.72
C GLN A 57 6.62 -0.33 -4.69
N ALA A 58 7.16 -1.49 -5.04
CA ALA A 58 8.23 -2.12 -4.25
C ALA A 58 9.47 -1.24 -4.34
N VAL A 59 10.19 -1.14 -3.22
CA VAL A 59 11.56 -0.59 -3.19
C VAL A 59 12.54 -1.71 -3.51
#